data_AF-A0A9X2Q462-F1
#
_entry.id   AF-A0A9X2Q462-F1
#
_cell.length_a   1.000
_cell.length_b   1.000
_cell.length_c   1.000
_cell.angle_alpha   90.00
_cell.angle_beta   90.00
_cell.angle_gamma   90.00
#
_symmetry.space_group_name_H-M   'P 1'
#
loop_
_entity.id
_entity.type
_entity.pdbx_description
1 polymer ?
#
loop_
_entity_poly.entity_id
_entity_poly.type
_entity_poly.pdbx_seq_one_letter_code
_entity_poly.pdbx_strand_id
1 'polypeptide(L)' 'MSRKHLSALVNGRAGISLEMAIRLSKAFGGSSESWLAQQVQYDLRQADAGSNLDVKRFAVA' A
#
# COMPACT_ATOMS: atom_id res chain seq x y z
N MET A 1 -12.98 0.37 -12.72
CA MET A 1 -12.01 1.41 -12.33
C MET A 1 -12.13 2.56 -13.30
N SER A 2 -12.43 3.77 -12.83
CA SER A 2 -12.55 4.95 -13.70
C SER A 2 -11.18 5.61 -13.91
N ARG A 3 -11.01 6.38 -14.99
CA ARG A 3 -9.81 7.19 -15.24
C ARG A 3 -9.47 8.09 -14.03
N LYS A 4 -10.49 8.65 -13.38
CA LYS A 4 -10.34 9.46 -12.17
C LYS A 4 -9.70 8.68 -11.02
N HIS A 5 -10.08 7.41 -10.86
CA HIS A 5 -9.51 6.54 -9.82
C HIS A 5 -8.04 6.18 -10.12
N LEU A 6 -7.71 5.89 -11.38
CA LEU A 6 -6.31 5.68 -11.79
C LEU A 6 -5.49 6.96 -11.57
N SER A 7 -6.04 8.11 -11.93
CA SER A 7 -5.39 9.41 -11.72
C SER A 7 -5.15 9.67 -10.24
N ALA A 8 -6.11 9.38 -9.36
CA ALA A 8 -5.93 9.50 -7.92
C ALA A 8 -4.82 8.57 -7.41
N LEU A 9 -4.78 7.32 -7.88
CA LEU A 9 -3.75 6.34 -7.52
C LEU A 9 -2.34 6.81 -7.93
N VAL A 10 -2.17 7.23 -9.20
CA VAL A 10 -0.87 7.70 -9.72
C VAL A 10 -0.39 8.95 -8.98
N ASN A 11 -1.32 9.81 -8.55
CA ASN A 11 -0.98 11.00 -7.76
C ASN A 11 -0.88 10.74 -6.25
N GLY A 12 -0.90 9.47 -5.80
CA GLY A 12 -0.79 9.10 -4.38
C GLY A 12 -1.97 9.55 -3.52
N ARG A 13 -3.11 9.90 -4.13
CA ARG A 13 -4.33 10.34 -3.44
C ARG A 13 -5.31 9.21 -3.16
N ALA A 14 -5.01 8.01 -3.63
CA ALA A 14 -5.75 6.79 -3.36
C ALA A 14 -4.74 5.64 -3.17
N GLY A 15 -5.04 4.72 -2.25
CA GLY A 15 -4.22 3.51 -2.04
C GLY A 15 -4.64 2.35 -2.93
N ILE A 16 -3.84 1.29 -2.95
CA ILE A 16 -4.10 0.04 -3.66
C ILE A 16 -4.89 -0.90 -2.72
N SER A 17 -6.18 -1.08 -2.99
CA SER A 17 -6.98 -2.14 -2.37
C SER A 17 -6.71 -3.51 -3.01
N LEU A 18 -7.17 -4.60 -2.37
CA LEU A 18 -7.09 -5.96 -2.92
C LEU A 18 -7.68 -6.07 -4.33
N GLU A 19 -8.89 -5.53 -4.54
CA GLU A 19 -9.53 -5.54 -5.86
C GLU A 19 -8.74 -4.73 -6.90
N MET A 20 -8.15 -3.61 -6.46
CA MET A 20 -7.32 -2.78 -7.32
C MET A 20 -6.01 -3.47 -7.71
N ALA A 21 -5.37 -4.18 -6.79
CA ALA A 21 -4.17 -4.96 -7.08
C ALA A 21 -4.43 -6.03 -8.16
N ILE A 22 -5.58 -6.71 -8.10
CA ILE A 22 -5.98 -7.67 -9.14
C ILE A 22 -6.21 -6.96 -10.49
N ARG A 23 -6.86 -5.78 -10.48
CA ARG A 23 -7.08 -4.99 -11.69
C ARG A 23 -5.77 -4.50 -12.31
N LEU A 24 -4.81 -4.08 -11.48
CA LEU A 24 -3.48 -3.63 -11.91
C LEU A 24 -2.66 -4.79 -12.49
N SER A 25 -2.66 -5.96 -11.83
CA SER A 25 -2.02 -7.18 -12.34
C SER A 25 -2.57 -7.57 -13.72
N LYS A 26 -3.90 -7.55 -13.90
CA LYS A 26 -4.52 -7.85 -15.20
C LYS A 26 -4.22 -6.80 -16.28
N ALA A 27 -4.09 -5.53 -15.92
CA ALA A 27 -3.92 -4.43 -16.86
C ALA A 27 -2.45 -4.18 -17.26
N PHE A 28 -1.53 -4.31 -16.31
CA PHE A 28 -0.12 -3.92 -16.47
C PHE A 28 0.86 -5.07 -16.24
N GLY A 29 0.37 -6.25 -15.86
CA GLY A 29 1.22 -7.38 -15.48
C GLY A 29 1.70 -7.30 -14.03
N GLY A 30 2.61 -8.22 -13.69
CA GLY A 30 3.03 -8.47 -12.30
C GLY A 30 1.97 -9.21 -11.48
N SER A 31 2.28 -9.51 -10.21
CA SER A 31 1.35 -10.18 -9.30
C SER A 31 0.58 -9.17 -8.45
N SER A 32 -0.67 -9.51 -8.11
CA SER A 32 -1.48 -8.73 -7.15
C SER A 32 -0.76 -8.51 -5.81
N GLU A 33 -0.04 -9.53 -5.37
CA GLU A 33 0.75 -9.55 -4.15
C GLU A 33 1.88 -8.52 -4.20
N SER A 34 2.56 -8.39 -5.36
CA SER A 34 3.59 -7.37 -5.54
C SER A 34 3.02 -5.96 -5.46
N TRP A 35 1.84 -5.72 -6.03
CA TRP A 35 1.16 -4.42 -5.95
C TRP A 35 0.75 -4.08 -4.51
N LEU A 36 0.28 -5.06 -3.74
CA LEU A 36 -0.06 -4.87 -2.32
C LEU A 36 1.19 -4.66 -1.46
N ALA A 37 2.28 -5.39 -1.73
CA ALA A 37 3.54 -5.21 -1.03
C ALA A 37 4.06 -3.77 -1.17
N GLN A 38 3.92 -3.17 -2.35
CA GLN A 38 4.26 -1.76 -2.58
C GLN A 38 3.40 -0.81 -1.74
N GLN A 39 2.09 -1.05 -1.64
CA GLN A 39 1.20 -0.26 -0.80
C GLN A 39 1.60 -0.35 0.68
N VAL A 40 1.85 -1.57 1.17
CA VAL A 40 2.28 -1.80 2.57
C VAL A 40 3.60 -1.09 2.86
N GLN A 41 4.58 -1.18 1.95
CA GLN A 41 5.86 -0.49 2.12
C GLN A 41 5.70 1.03 2.16
N TYR A 42 4.79 1.58 1.35
CA TYR A 42 4.47 3.00 1.36
C TYR A 42 3.81 3.43 2.68
N ASP A 43 2.83 2.65 3.15
CA ASP A 43 2.11 2.93 4.39
C ASP A 43 3.03 2.86 5.62
N LEU A 44 3.93 1.86 5.66
CA LEU A 44 4.94 1.74 6.71
C LEU A 44 5.87 2.96 6.74
N ARG A 45 6.38 3.40 5.58
CA ARG A 45 7.24 4.58 5.51
C ARG A 45 6.54 5.84 6.01
N GLN A 46 5.26 6.01 5.66
CA GLN A 46 4.49 7.14 6.14
C GLN A 46 4.22 7.06 7.65
N ALA A 47 3.93 5.86 8.17
CA ALA A 47 3.74 5.63 9.60
C ALA A 47 5.03 5.92 10.37
N ASP A 48 6.17 5.41 9.92
CA ASP A 48 7.48 5.60 10.55
C ASP A 48 7.87 7.09 10.63
N ALA A 49 7.56 7.86 9.58
CA ALA A 49 7.83 9.30 9.57
C ALA A 49 6.99 10.10 10.58
N GLY A 50 5.82 9.58 10.98
CA GLY A 50 4.90 10.22 11.92
C GLY A 50 4.83 9.57 13.31
N SER A 51 5.45 8.41 13.50
CA SER A 51 5.30 7.62 14.71
C SER A 51 6.33 7.99 15.77
N ASN A 52 5.86 8.57 16.88
CA ASN A 52 6.56 8.52 18.17
C ASN A 52 5.80 7.56 19.10
N LEU A 53 5.68 6.30 18.66
CA LEU A 53 4.97 5.27 19.41
C LEU A 53 5.89 4.74 20.51
N ASP A 54 5.62 5.07 21.77
CA ASP A 54 6.31 4.51 22.93
C ASP A 54 5.85 3.06 23.17
N VAL A 55 6.43 2.12 22.41
CA VAL A 55 6.11 0.69 22.49
C VAL A 55 7.29 -0.08 23.06
N LYS A 56 7.10 -0.68 24.23
CA LYS A 56 8.08 -1.60 24.83
C LYS A 56 8.04 -2.95 24.13
N ARG A 57 9.22 -3.49 23.80
CA ARG A 57 9.33 -4.85 23.24
C ARG A 57 8.92 -5.87 24.29
N PHE A 58 8.05 -6.80 23.92
CA PHE A 58 7.75 -7.96 24.75
C PHE A 58 8.96 -8.91 24.75
N ALA A 59 9.51 -9.20 25.92
CA ALA A 59 10.49 -10.28 26.08
C ALA A 59 9.73 -11.59 26.35
N VAL A 60 10.04 -12.64 25.60
CA VAL A 60 9.59 -14.00 25.94
C VAL A 60 10.47 -14.51 27.07
N ALA A 61 9.84 -14.92 28.17
CA ALA A 61 10.49 -15.53 29.34
C ALA A 61 10.91 -16.98 29.06
#